data_AF-A0A7J6JHY9-F1
#
_entry.id   AF-A0A7J6JHY9-F1
#
_cell.length_a   1.000
_cell.length_b   1.000
_cell.length_c   1.000
_cell.angle_alpha   90.00
_cell.angle_beta   90.00
_cell.angle_gamma   90.00
#
_symmetry.space_group_name_H-M   'P 1'
#
loop_
_entity.id
_entity.type
_entity.pdbx_description
1 polymer ?
#
loop_
_entity_poly.entity_id
_entity_poly.type
_entity_poly.pdbx_seq_one_letter_code
_entity_poly.pdbx_strand_id
1 'polypeptide(L)'
;MLRYEDVEYKFEVLCDGVASRVFIYPDFFALFRTAQENSNDHHNFYVYAFRDSEMDLPMLKPADEAIVVVGDERFRSKSMDEALLKAITEDDLRAKQMLMPRTSGIRLYSSLLPVLQLDTQQLVAKFTKTPRYLCVFHAAKKVAANLLMTPTRDAYVAGPSLCAAHHKISRYLPIEFLADALGVEEYPIAHVQGHMTAGHRLLSEESTAIIVLMRGGEPMALGVSEVFARAMLLHAKQAEEIHGKALAGKKTVIMVDSVSTKFP
;
A
#
# COMPACT_ATOMS: atom_id res chain seq x y z
N MET A 1 4.04 -15.23 -32.13
CA MET A 1 5.00 -14.23 -31.63
C MET A 1 4.41 -13.63 -30.35
N LEU A 2 4.70 -14.26 -29.21
CA LEU A 2 4.16 -13.86 -27.91
C LEU A 2 4.95 -12.65 -27.41
N ARG A 3 4.27 -11.51 -27.37
CA ARG A 3 4.81 -10.24 -26.88
C ARG A 3 4.67 -10.17 -25.36
N TYR A 4 5.61 -9.46 -24.78
CA TYR A 4 5.93 -9.26 -23.36
C TYR A 4 4.80 -8.65 -22.50
N GLU A 5 3.66 -8.26 -23.07
CA GLU A 5 2.58 -7.50 -22.40
C GLU A 5 1.55 -8.38 -21.65
N ASP A 6 1.39 -9.67 -22.00
CA ASP A 6 0.37 -10.55 -21.39
C ASP A 6 0.74 -11.07 -19.99
N VAL A 7 2.01 -10.95 -19.60
CA VAL A 7 2.51 -11.45 -18.30
C VAL A 7 2.39 -10.37 -17.21
N GLU A 8 2.57 -9.10 -17.58
CA GLU A 8 2.32 -7.94 -16.72
C GLU A 8 0.86 -7.87 -16.27
N TYR A 9 -0.10 -8.19 -17.14
CA TYR A 9 -1.52 -8.17 -16.80
C TYR A 9 -1.89 -9.18 -15.69
N LYS A 10 -1.24 -10.34 -15.65
CA LYS A 10 -1.48 -11.35 -14.60
C LYS A 10 -0.77 -11.02 -13.29
N PHE A 11 0.39 -10.35 -13.37
CA PHE A 11 1.08 -9.80 -12.21
C PHE A 11 0.29 -8.64 -11.61
N GLU A 12 -0.21 -7.69 -12.41
CA GLU A 12 -1.09 -6.62 -11.94
C GLU A 12 -2.40 -7.16 -11.38
N VAL A 13 -3.00 -8.22 -11.93
CA VAL A 13 -4.23 -8.82 -11.37
C VAL A 13 -3.97 -9.61 -10.08
N LEU A 14 -2.79 -10.24 -9.93
CA LEU A 14 -2.41 -10.96 -8.73
C LEU A 14 -1.92 -10.02 -7.62
N CYS A 15 -1.16 -8.98 -7.98
CA CYS A 15 -0.91 -7.82 -7.14
C CYS A 15 -2.23 -7.12 -6.82
N ASP A 16 -3.16 -6.88 -7.73
CA ASP A 16 -4.47 -6.33 -7.37
C ASP A 16 -5.30 -7.29 -6.50
N GLY A 17 -5.04 -8.60 -6.51
CA GLY A 17 -5.71 -9.58 -5.65
C GLY A 17 -5.08 -9.75 -4.26
N VAL A 18 -3.74 -9.62 -4.16
CA VAL A 18 -2.93 -9.79 -2.95
C VAL A 18 -2.55 -8.43 -2.34
N ALA A 19 -2.24 -7.44 -3.18
CA ALA A 19 -2.01 -6.02 -2.88
C ALA A 19 -3.22 -5.19 -2.57
N SER A 20 -4.38 -5.52 -3.12
CA SER A 20 -5.60 -5.01 -2.51
C SER A 20 -5.73 -5.50 -1.07
N ARG A 21 -5.20 -6.69 -0.73
CA ARG A 21 -5.49 -7.38 0.53
C ARG A 21 -4.47 -7.23 1.64
N VAL A 22 -3.16 -7.17 1.38
CA VAL A 22 -2.11 -7.02 2.41
C VAL A 22 -0.84 -6.43 1.79
N PHE A 23 -0.76 -5.10 1.68
CA PHE A 23 0.53 -4.42 1.47
C PHE A 23 0.80 -3.53 2.67
N ILE A 24 1.82 -3.90 3.43
CA ILE A 24 2.42 -3.04 4.46
C ILE A 24 3.90 -2.94 4.05
N TYR A 25 4.33 -1.74 3.64
CA TYR A 25 5.74 -1.37 3.41
C TYR A 25 6.55 -1.37 4.70
N PRO A 26 7.90 -1.37 4.67
CA PRO A 26 8.68 -1.26 5.92
C PRO A 26 8.37 0.04 6.65
N ASP A 27 8.15 1.14 5.92
CA ASP A 27 7.72 2.40 6.50
C ASP A 27 6.30 2.31 7.04
N PHE A 28 5.36 1.74 6.29
CA PHE A 28 4.01 1.48 6.83
C PHE A 28 4.04 0.57 8.05
N PHE A 29 4.99 -0.37 8.12
CA PHE A 29 5.09 -1.37 9.17
C PHE A 29 5.67 -0.79 10.45
N ALA A 30 6.79 -0.08 10.35
CA ALA A 30 7.36 0.66 11.46
C ALA A 30 6.36 1.73 11.95
N LEU A 31 5.63 2.36 11.04
CA LEU A 31 4.68 3.43 11.34
C LEU A 31 3.37 2.90 11.93
N PHE A 32 2.90 1.73 11.48
CA PHE A 32 1.82 1.00 12.15
C PHE A 32 2.24 0.54 13.54
N ARG A 33 3.44 -0.06 13.70
CA ARG A 33 3.94 -0.47 15.03
C ARG A 33 4.07 0.73 15.97
N THR A 34 4.64 1.85 15.51
CA THR A 34 4.73 3.09 16.29
C THR A 34 3.34 3.65 16.62
N ALA A 35 2.41 3.68 15.68
CA ALA A 35 1.04 4.13 15.94
C ALA A 35 0.32 3.21 16.94
N GLN A 36 0.61 1.90 16.91
CA GLN A 36 0.07 0.93 17.86
C GLN A 36 0.66 1.05 19.25
N GLU A 37 1.99 1.18 19.38
CA GLU A 37 2.68 1.37 20.67
C GLU A 37 2.18 2.62 21.39
N ASN A 38 1.75 3.63 20.62
CA ASN A 38 1.16 4.86 21.13
C ASN A 38 -0.36 4.79 21.33
N SER A 39 -1.01 3.68 20.99
CA SER A 39 -2.45 3.44 21.21
C SER A 39 -2.64 2.47 22.38
N ASN A 40 -3.63 2.72 23.25
CA ASN A 40 -3.92 1.86 24.42
C ASN A 40 -4.45 0.45 24.06
N ASP A 41 -4.54 0.10 22.78
CA ASP A 41 -5.00 -1.21 22.29
C ASP A 41 -3.83 -2.05 21.77
N HIS A 42 -3.33 -2.94 22.62
CA HIS A 42 -2.24 -3.87 22.29
C HIS A 42 -2.74 -5.04 21.43
N HIS A 43 -3.00 -4.78 20.14
CA HIS A 43 -3.23 -5.84 19.17
C HIS A 43 -1.90 -6.36 18.62
N ASN A 44 -1.58 -7.63 18.84
CA ASN A 44 -0.39 -8.27 18.27
C ASN A 44 -0.67 -8.62 16.81
N PHE A 45 -0.19 -7.82 15.85
CA PHE A 45 -0.40 -8.08 14.43
C PHE A 45 0.60 -9.10 13.90
N TYR A 46 0.10 -9.94 12.99
CA TYR A 46 0.90 -10.90 12.24
C TYR A 46 1.14 -10.37 10.83
N VAL A 47 2.40 -10.35 10.41
CA VAL A 47 2.88 -9.47 9.35
C VAL A 47 3.35 -10.28 8.16
N TYR A 48 2.77 -9.99 7.00
CA TYR A 48 3.20 -10.58 5.74
C TYR A 48 3.88 -9.53 4.88
N ALA A 49 5.04 -9.87 4.32
CA ALA A 49 5.81 -9.02 3.42
C ALA A 49 6.00 -9.71 2.06
N PHE A 50 5.60 -9.06 0.97
CA PHE A 50 5.72 -9.59 -0.41
C PHE A 50 6.63 -8.70 -1.26
N ARG A 51 7.81 -9.16 -1.66
CA ARG A 51 8.79 -8.34 -2.41
C ARG A 51 9.68 -9.13 -3.34
N ASP A 52 10.34 -8.45 -4.28
CA ASP A 52 11.15 -9.08 -5.34
C ASP A 52 12.55 -8.48 -5.50
N SER A 53 12.93 -7.49 -4.68
CA SER A 53 14.17 -6.73 -4.83
C SER A 53 15.06 -6.71 -3.58
N GLU A 54 16.35 -6.41 -3.78
CA GLU A 54 17.39 -6.41 -2.74
C GLU A 54 17.14 -5.34 -1.67
N MET A 55 16.65 -4.17 -2.08
CA MET A 55 16.35 -3.07 -1.18
C MET A 55 15.19 -3.36 -0.23
N ASP A 56 14.43 -4.43 -0.52
CA ASP A 56 13.32 -4.84 0.30
C ASP A 56 13.71 -5.79 1.43
N LEU A 57 14.96 -6.25 1.47
CA LEU A 57 15.45 -7.15 2.53
C LEU A 57 15.24 -6.57 3.94
N PRO A 58 15.45 -5.27 4.21
CA PRO A 58 15.10 -4.68 5.50
C PRO A 58 13.62 -4.79 5.87
N MET A 59 12.71 -4.92 4.90
CA MET A 59 11.28 -5.18 5.18
C MET A 59 10.99 -6.66 5.36
N LEU A 60 11.63 -7.53 4.58
CA LEU A 60 11.41 -8.96 4.65
C LEU A 60 11.89 -9.54 6.00
N LYS A 61 12.99 -9.01 6.54
CA LYS A 61 13.59 -9.48 7.81
C LYS A 61 12.65 -9.40 9.03
N PRO A 62 11.99 -8.27 9.33
CA PRO A 62 11.15 -8.16 10.52
C PRO A 62 9.72 -8.71 10.35
N ALA A 63 9.37 -9.27 9.18
CA ALA A 63 8.05 -9.83 8.92
C ALA A 63 7.89 -11.23 9.54
N ASP A 64 6.70 -11.55 10.05
CA ASP A 64 6.39 -12.91 10.52
C ASP A 64 6.36 -13.93 9.36
N GLU A 65 5.94 -13.47 8.17
CA GLU A 65 5.96 -14.24 6.92
C GLU A 65 6.54 -13.40 5.78
N ALA A 66 7.80 -13.68 5.44
CA ALA A 66 8.50 -13.07 4.31
C ALA A 66 8.33 -13.89 3.02
N ILE A 67 7.85 -13.25 1.96
CA ILE A 67 7.54 -13.89 0.69
C ILE A 67 8.27 -13.14 -0.44
N VAL A 68 9.23 -13.83 -1.05
CA VAL A 68 9.94 -13.37 -2.24
C VAL A 68 9.10 -13.69 -3.47
N VAL A 69 8.66 -12.68 -4.20
CA VAL A 69 7.93 -12.85 -5.46
C VAL A 69 8.92 -13.09 -6.59
N VAL A 70 8.75 -14.19 -7.32
CA VAL A 70 9.70 -14.66 -8.32
C VAL A 70 9.06 -14.56 -9.70
N GLY A 71 9.45 -13.51 -10.43
CA GLY A 71 9.04 -13.25 -11.82
C GLY A 71 9.71 -14.16 -12.85
N ASP A 72 9.56 -13.85 -14.14
CA ASP A 72 10.26 -14.54 -15.25
C ASP A 72 11.78 -14.33 -15.15
N GLU A 73 12.55 -15.42 -15.30
CA GLU A 73 14.01 -15.46 -15.14
C GLU A 73 14.75 -14.45 -16.00
N ARG A 74 14.22 -14.14 -17.19
CA ARG A 74 14.84 -13.21 -18.14
C ARG A 74 14.92 -11.77 -17.62
N PHE A 75 14.08 -11.40 -16.66
CA PHE A 75 13.95 -10.03 -16.15
C PHE A 75 14.38 -9.89 -14.69
N ARG A 76 14.91 -10.97 -14.07
CA ARG A 76 15.34 -10.96 -12.67
C ARG A 76 16.66 -10.21 -12.51
N SER A 77 16.77 -9.43 -11.43
CA SER A 77 18.07 -8.91 -10.99
C SER A 77 18.92 -10.05 -10.42
N LYS A 78 20.15 -10.22 -10.92
CA LYS A 78 21.11 -11.18 -10.36
C LYS A 78 21.63 -10.74 -8.98
N SER A 79 21.70 -9.44 -8.71
CA SER A 79 22.19 -8.92 -7.42
C SER A 79 21.34 -9.39 -6.24
N MET A 80 20.03 -9.55 -6.48
CA MET A 80 19.09 -10.01 -5.47
C MET A 80 19.28 -11.49 -5.11
N ASP A 81 19.88 -12.31 -5.98
CA ASP A 81 20.15 -13.72 -5.65
C ASP A 81 21.27 -13.83 -4.61
N GLU A 82 22.34 -13.05 -4.80
CA GLU A 82 23.45 -12.94 -3.85
C GLU A 82 22.99 -12.32 -2.52
N ALA A 83 22.21 -11.24 -2.60
CA ALA A 83 21.70 -10.55 -1.41
C ALA A 83 20.71 -11.42 -0.60
N LEU A 84 19.83 -12.19 -1.27
CA LEU A 84 18.96 -13.16 -0.61
C LEU A 84 19.76 -14.27 0.07
N LEU A 85 20.75 -14.82 -0.63
CA LEU A 85 21.58 -15.89 -0.08
C LEU A 85 22.25 -15.41 1.21
N LYS A 86 22.90 -14.24 1.16
CA LYS A 86 23.51 -13.60 2.32
C LYS A 86 22.49 -13.38 3.45
N ALA A 87 21.33 -12.81 3.14
CA ALA A 87 20.32 -12.55 4.15
C ALA A 87 19.80 -13.84 4.82
N ILE A 88 19.67 -14.94 4.07
CA ILE A 88 19.23 -16.24 4.61
C ILE A 88 20.34 -16.87 5.46
N THR A 89 21.59 -16.82 5.01
CA THR A 89 22.70 -17.53 5.68
C THR A 89 23.31 -16.75 6.84
N GLU A 90 23.36 -15.42 6.76
CA GLU A 90 24.05 -14.56 7.72
C GLU A 90 23.09 -13.76 8.61
N ASP A 91 21.91 -13.41 8.10
CA ASP A 91 20.97 -12.51 8.79
C ASP A 91 19.68 -13.22 9.28
N ASP A 92 19.66 -14.57 9.31
CA ASP A 92 18.51 -15.44 9.71
C ASP A 92 17.18 -15.07 9.01
N LEU A 93 17.24 -14.58 7.76
CA LEU A 93 16.03 -14.32 6.98
C LEU A 93 15.30 -15.64 6.69
N ARG A 94 14.10 -15.78 7.25
CA ARG A 94 13.20 -16.92 6.98
C ARG A 94 12.15 -16.51 5.96
N ALA A 95 12.49 -16.66 4.68
CA ALA A 95 11.60 -16.33 3.59
C ALA A 95 11.10 -17.58 2.82
N LYS A 96 10.03 -17.40 2.05
CA LYS A 96 9.52 -18.35 1.08
C LYS A 96 9.50 -17.70 -0.30
N GLN A 97 9.51 -18.47 -1.38
CA GLN A 97 9.35 -17.94 -2.74
C GLN A 97 7.99 -18.26 -3.34
N MET A 98 7.38 -17.26 -3.97
CA MET A 98 6.13 -17.40 -4.72
C MET A 98 6.42 -17.20 -6.22
N LEU A 99 6.25 -18.27 -7.00
CA LEU A 99 6.54 -18.28 -8.44
C LEU A 99 5.40 -17.63 -9.23
N MET A 100 5.72 -16.60 -10.01
CA MET A 100 4.75 -15.82 -10.79
C MET A 100 5.25 -15.59 -12.23
N PRO A 101 4.54 -16.11 -13.27
CA PRO A 101 3.49 -17.13 -13.18
C PRO A 101 3.97 -18.42 -12.50
N ARG A 102 3.07 -19.34 -12.13
CA ARG A 102 3.45 -20.62 -11.48
C ARG A 102 4.45 -21.46 -12.27
N THR A 103 4.58 -21.19 -13.56
CA THR A 103 5.52 -21.82 -14.50
C THR A 103 6.93 -21.22 -14.45
N SER A 104 7.13 -20.13 -13.71
CA SER A 104 8.45 -19.52 -13.50
C SER A 104 9.37 -20.49 -12.77
N GLY A 105 10.65 -20.53 -13.16
CA GLY A 105 11.66 -21.30 -12.44
C GLY A 105 11.86 -20.79 -11.02
N ILE A 106 12.27 -21.65 -10.10
CA ILE A 106 12.65 -21.21 -8.74
C ILE A 106 13.82 -20.23 -8.79
N ARG A 107 13.88 -19.29 -7.84
CA ARG A 107 14.94 -18.28 -7.74
C ARG A 107 16.17 -18.83 -7.02
N LEU A 108 15.95 -19.39 -5.83
CA LEU A 108 16.96 -20.14 -5.08
C LEU A 108 16.47 -21.57 -4.86
N TYR A 109 17.38 -22.46 -4.45
CA TYR A 109 17.02 -23.84 -4.12
C TYR A 109 15.96 -23.89 -3.01
N SER A 110 15.00 -24.81 -3.15
CA SER A 110 13.88 -24.96 -2.21
C SER A 110 14.27 -25.29 -0.77
N SER A 111 15.49 -25.80 -0.55
CA SER A 111 16.07 -26.00 0.79
C SER A 111 16.43 -24.69 1.50
N LEU A 112 16.76 -23.64 0.74
CA LEU A 112 17.12 -22.32 1.26
C LEU A 112 15.92 -21.37 1.22
N LEU A 113 15.11 -21.46 0.17
CA LEU A 113 13.95 -20.62 -0.05
C LEU A 113 12.76 -21.50 -0.43
N PRO A 114 11.98 -22.02 0.53
CA PRO A 114 10.89 -22.95 0.25
C PRO A 114 9.85 -22.37 -0.71
N VAL A 115 9.35 -23.20 -1.62
CA VAL A 115 8.32 -22.77 -2.59
C VAL A 115 6.95 -22.71 -1.92
N LEU A 116 6.34 -21.55 -1.97
CA LEU A 116 5.02 -21.28 -1.45
C LEU A 116 3.99 -21.37 -2.58
N GLN A 117 3.27 -22.50 -2.61
CA GLN A 117 2.14 -22.74 -3.51
C GLN A 117 0.88 -22.15 -2.91
N LEU A 118 0.65 -20.84 -3.10
CA LEU A 118 -0.61 -20.23 -2.68
C LEU A 118 -1.64 -20.32 -3.79
N ASP A 119 -2.69 -21.08 -3.56
CA ASP A 119 -3.98 -20.75 -4.14
C ASP A 119 -4.41 -19.38 -3.60
N THR A 120 -4.69 -18.44 -4.50
CA THR A 120 -5.16 -17.08 -4.18
C THR A 120 -6.36 -17.13 -3.22
N GLN A 121 -7.25 -18.10 -3.33
CA GLN A 121 -8.38 -18.28 -2.41
C GLN A 121 -7.93 -18.70 -1.00
N GLN A 122 -6.89 -19.53 -0.87
CA GLN A 122 -6.37 -19.98 0.43
C GLN A 122 -5.57 -18.91 1.17
N LEU A 123 -4.80 -18.10 0.44
CA LEU A 123 -4.12 -16.94 1.03
C LEU A 123 -5.15 -15.95 1.59
N VAL A 124 -6.16 -15.63 0.77
CA VAL A 124 -7.27 -14.76 1.16
C VAL A 124 -8.01 -15.36 2.34
N ALA A 125 -8.32 -16.65 2.33
CA ALA A 125 -9.00 -17.31 3.44
C ALA A 125 -8.17 -17.29 4.74
N LYS A 126 -6.84 -17.25 4.69
CA LYS A 126 -6.02 -17.04 5.91
C LYS A 126 -6.17 -15.62 6.46
N PHE A 127 -6.23 -14.61 5.59
CA PHE A 127 -6.45 -13.21 5.99
C PHE A 127 -7.90 -12.91 6.40
N THR A 128 -8.86 -13.56 5.76
CA THR A 128 -10.30 -13.41 6.01
C THR A 128 -10.85 -14.41 7.03
N LYS A 129 -10.01 -15.26 7.65
CA LYS A 129 -10.38 -16.02 8.86
C LYS A 129 -10.14 -15.25 10.15
N THR A 130 -9.61 -14.04 10.05
CA THR A 130 -9.55 -13.01 11.10
C THR A 130 -10.40 -11.79 10.71
N PRO A 131 -11.73 -11.92 10.46
CA PRO A 131 -12.47 -11.00 9.61
C PRO A 131 -13.42 -10.11 10.40
N ARG A 132 -12.88 -9.14 11.15
CA ARG A 132 -13.68 -7.98 11.54
C ARG A 132 -13.07 -6.63 11.19
N TYR A 133 -11.80 -6.57 10.79
CA TYR A 133 -11.07 -5.30 10.74
C TYR A 133 -10.35 -5.00 9.43
N LEU A 134 -10.34 -5.91 8.43
CA LEU A 134 -9.65 -5.69 7.16
C LEU A 134 -10.63 -5.69 5.99
N CYS A 135 -10.89 -4.49 5.46
CA CYS A 135 -11.68 -4.26 4.26
C CYS A 135 -10.78 -3.76 3.14
N VAL A 136 -11.07 -4.22 1.94
CA VAL A 136 -10.16 -4.11 0.81
C VAL A 136 -10.91 -3.58 -0.39
N PHE A 137 -10.42 -2.48 -0.95
CA PHE A 137 -11.03 -1.80 -2.08
C PHE A 137 -9.98 -1.66 -3.19
N HIS A 138 -10.38 -1.91 -4.44
CA HIS A 138 -9.50 -1.76 -5.59
C HIS A 138 -10.23 -1.16 -6.79
N ALA A 139 -9.54 -0.28 -7.53
CA ALA A 139 -10.12 0.46 -8.65
C ALA A 139 -9.76 -0.11 -10.02
N ALA A 140 -8.93 -1.16 -10.09
CA ALA A 140 -8.30 -1.65 -11.33
C ALA A 140 -9.25 -2.01 -12.49
N LYS A 141 -10.51 -2.31 -12.20
CA LYS A 141 -11.52 -2.64 -13.23
C LYS A 141 -12.40 -1.45 -13.61
N LYS A 142 -12.21 -0.28 -12.98
CA LYS A 142 -13.00 0.91 -13.26
C LYS A 142 -12.41 1.65 -14.45
N VAL A 143 -13.26 1.98 -15.42
CA VAL A 143 -12.88 2.78 -16.60
C VAL A 143 -12.27 4.13 -16.16
N ALA A 144 -12.85 4.77 -15.13
CA ALA A 144 -12.31 6.01 -14.56
C ALA A 144 -10.88 5.83 -14.03
N ALA A 145 -10.59 4.72 -13.35
CA ALA A 145 -9.25 4.43 -12.86
C ALA A 145 -8.26 4.27 -14.03
N ASN A 146 -8.63 3.54 -15.09
CA ASN A 146 -7.76 3.41 -16.27
C ASN A 146 -7.41 4.77 -16.87
N LEU A 147 -8.38 5.67 -17.01
CA LEU A 147 -8.15 7.03 -17.52
C LEU A 147 -7.24 7.86 -16.60
N LEU A 148 -7.43 7.76 -15.29
CA LEU A 148 -6.65 8.50 -14.30
C LEU A 148 -5.22 7.97 -14.18
N MET A 149 -5.01 6.66 -14.34
CA MET A 149 -3.70 6.01 -14.21
C MET A 149 -2.83 6.15 -15.45
N THR A 150 -3.39 6.26 -16.65
CA THR A 150 -2.63 6.41 -17.92
C THR A 150 -1.47 7.41 -17.83
N PRO A 151 -1.66 8.68 -17.42
CA PRO A 151 -0.55 9.64 -17.33
C PRO A 151 0.52 9.28 -16.30
N THR A 152 0.21 8.45 -15.30
CA THR A 152 1.21 7.99 -14.32
C THR A 152 2.10 6.86 -14.85
N ARG A 153 1.68 6.20 -15.94
CA ARG A 153 2.42 5.11 -16.60
C ARG A 153 3.13 5.56 -17.87
N ASP A 154 2.88 6.78 -18.35
CA ASP A 154 3.52 7.33 -19.54
C ASP A 154 4.92 7.87 -19.19
N ALA A 155 5.95 7.25 -19.78
CA ALA A 155 7.35 7.63 -19.56
C ALA A 155 7.68 9.07 -20.02
N TYR A 156 6.85 9.68 -20.87
CA TYR A 156 6.99 11.07 -21.28
C TYR A 156 6.36 12.06 -20.29
N VAL A 157 5.65 11.58 -19.27
CA VAL A 157 5.05 12.40 -18.21
C VAL A 157 5.95 12.35 -16.97
N ALA A 158 6.59 13.48 -16.66
CA ALA A 158 7.51 13.60 -15.54
C ALA A 158 7.33 14.92 -14.76
N GLY A 159 7.96 14.98 -13.58
CA GLY A 159 8.02 16.21 -12.77
C GLY A 159 6.62 16.73 -12.37
N PRO A 160 6.34 18.04 -12.54
CA PRO A 160 5.06 18.62 -12.14
C PRO A 160 3.83 17.96 -12.79
N SER A 161 3.93 17.52 -14.04
CA SER A 161 2.83 16.85 -14.74
C SER A 161 2.50 15.48 -14.13
N LEU A 162 3.54 14.73 -13.72
CA LEU A 162 3.36 13.46 -13.02
C LEU A 162 2.77 13.68 -11.62
N CYS A 163 3.23 14.71 -10.89
CA CYS A 163 2.65 15.09 -9.60
C CYS A 163 1.16 15.43 -9.74
N ALA A 164 0.77 16.20 -10.76
CA ALA A 164 -0.62 16.53 -11.03
C ALA A 164 -1.47 15.30 -11.38
N ALA A 165 -0.90 14.29 -12.04
CA ALA A 165 -1.58 13.03 -12.31
C ALA A 165 -1.87 12.25 -11.01
N HIS A 166 -0.87 12.10 -10.13
CA HIS A 166 -1.03 11.52 -8.80
C HIS A 166 -2.05 12.29 -7.93
N HIS A 167 -2.04 13.62 -8.00
CA HIS A 167 -3.02 14.47 -7.32
C HIS A 167 -4.46 14.21 -7.77
N LYS A 168 -4.69 14.00 -9.07
CA LYS A 168 -6.04 13.67 -9.59
C LYS A 168 -6.53 12.31 -9.10
N ILE A 169 -5.65 11.30 -9.11
CA ILE A 169 -5.97 9.95 -8.60
C ILE A 169 -6.34 10.03 -7.12
N SER A 170 -5.56 10.75 -6.32
CA SER A 170 -5.76 10.86 -4.88
C SER A 170 -6.96 11.71 -4.46
N ARG A 171 -7.56 12.49 -5.36
CA ARG A 171 -8.89 13.06 -5.12
C ARG A 171 -10.02 12.07 -5.42
N TYR A 172 -9.82 11.20 -6.41
CA TYR A 172 -10.81 10.21 -6.82
C TYR A 172 -10.97 9.08 -5.79
N LEU A 173 -9.86 8.47 -5.36
CA LEU A 173 -9.90 7.28 -4.49
C LEU A 173 -10.61 7.50 -3.15
N PRO A 174 -10.42 8.62 -2.43
CA PRO A 174 -11.10 8.85 -1.15
C PRO A 174 -12.61 9.02 -1.29
N ILE A 175 -13.05 9.70 -2.35
CA ILE A 175 -14.47 9.91 -2.63
C ILE A 175 -15.13 8.57 -2.99
N GLU A 176 -14.46 7.77 -3.84
CA GLU A 176 -15.02 6.53 -4.34
C GLU A 176 -15.00 5.38 -3.32
N PHE A 177 -14.02 5.35 -2.42
CA PHE A 177 -13.81 4.19 -1.53
C PHE A 177 -13.75 4.54 -0.05
N LEU A 178 -13.01 5.60 0.34
CA LEU A 178 -12.82 5.90 1.76
C LEU A 178 -14.08 6.47 2.41
N ALA A 179 -14.86 7.28 1.70
CA ALA A 179 -16.13 7.82 2.20
C ALA A 179 -17.15 6.70 2.50
N ASP A 180 -17.23 5.67 1.65
CA ASP A 180 -18.09 4.50 1.87
C ASP A 180 -17.57 3.63 3.01
N ALA A 181 -16.25 3.47 3.12
CA ALA A 181 -15.62 2.62 4.13
C ALA A 181 -15.69 3.23 5.55
N LEU A 182 -15.47 4.54 5.66
CA LEU A 182 -15.40 5.26 6.94
C LEU A 182 -16.73 5.92 7.32
N GLY A 183 -17.63 6.11 6.35
CA GLY A 183 -18.89 6.82 6.52
C GLY A 183 -18.74 8.34 6.42
N VAL A 184 -19.90 9.00 6.28
CA VAL A 184 -20.02 10.45 6.24
C VAL A 184 -20.94 10.94 7.36
N GLU A 185 -20.76 12.19 7.77
CA GLU A 185 -21.64 12.87 8.73
C GLU A 185 -22.21 14.15 8.13
N GLU A 186 -23.43 14.49 8.54
CA GLU A 186 -24.07 15.75 8.19
C GLU A 186 -23.54 16.90 9.07
N TYR A 187 -23.39 18.07 8.48
CA TYR A 187 -23.07 19.29 9.21
C TYR A 187 -23.77 20.50 8.59
N PRO A 188 -24.08 21.55 9.39
CA PRO A 188 -24.78 22.71 8.86
C PRO A 188 -23.87 23.57 7.96
N ILE A 189 -24.35 23.92 6.78
CA ILE A 189 -23.70 24.85 5.84
C ILE A 189 -24.63 26.02 5.47
N ALA A 190 -24.03 27.18 5.18
CA ALA A 190 -24.77 28.29 4.61
C ALA A 190 -25.13 27.98 3.15
N HIS A 191 -26.42 27.85 2.85
CA HIS A 191 -26.92 27.72 1.50
C HIS A 191 -26.75 29.04 0.74
N VAL A 192 -26.54 28.97 -0.57
CA VAL A 192 -26.35 30.16 -1.43
C VAL A 192 -27.55 31.12 -1.44
N GLN A 193 -28.73 30.66 -0.97
CA GLN A 193 -29.93 31.48 -0.81
C GLN A 193 -30.08 32.10 0.60
N GLY A 194 -29.06 32.01 1.45
CA GLY A 194 -29.00 32.68 2.75
C GLY A 194 -29.65 31.94 3.93
N HIS A 195 -30.13 30.71 3.73
CA HIS A 195 -30.58 29.84 4.83
C HIS A 195 -29.53 28.76 5.15
N MET A 196 -29.67 28.08 6.29
CA MET A 196 -28.84 26.92 6.60
C MET A 196 -29.39 25.66 5.90
N THR A 197 -28.51 24.75 5.51
CA THR A 197 -28.87 23.42 4.99
C THR A 197 -27.84 22.38 5.44
N ALA A 198 -28.11 21.09 5.20
CA ALA A 198 -27.16 20.02 5.49
C ALA A 198 -26.10 19.89 4.37
N GLY A 199 -24.84 19.98 4.77
CA GLY A 199 -23.68 19.52 4.00
C GLY A 199 -23.19 18.18 4.53
N HIS A 200 -22.27 17.55 3.80
CA HIS A 200 -21.70 16.25 4.17
C HIS A 200 -20.19 16.33 4.19
N ARG A 201 -19.59 15.59 5.11
CA ARG A 201 -18.13 15.47 5.27
C ARG A 201 -17.77 14.10 5.82
N LEU A 202 -16.49 13.76 5.89
CA LEU A 202 -16.06 12.47 6.44
C LEU A 202 -16.48 12.35 7.91
N LEU A 203 -16.91 11.17 8.35
CA LEU A 203 -17.24 10.92 9.75
C LEU A 203 -16.04 11.26 10.65
N SER A 204 -16.25 12.12 11.66
CA SER A 204 -15.19 12.59 12.56
C SER A 204 -13.95 13.17 11.86
N GLU A 205 -14.11 13.87 10.72
CA GLU A 205 -13.01 14.35 9.88
C GLU A 205 -11.91 15.13 10.64
N GLU A 206 -12.28 15.96 11.61
CA GLU A 206 -11.34 16.73 12.45
C GLU A 206 -10.44 15.85 13.34
N SER A 207 -10.92 14.64 13.65
CA SER A 207 -10.19 13.60 14.37
C SER A 207 -9.47 12.63 13.41
N THR A 208 -9.38 12.95 12.12
CA THR A 208 -8.62 12.17 11.13
C THR A 208 -7.24 12.77 10.92
N ALA A 209 -6.23 11.91 10.77
CA ALA A 209 -4.88 12.28 10.35
C ALA A 209 -4.55 11.65 9.00
N ILE A 210 -4.00 12.43 8.08
CA ILE A 210 -3.47 11.99 6.78
C ILE A 210 -1.95 12.03 6.89
N ILE A 211 -1.31 10.89 6.72
CA ILE A 211 0.14 10.75 6.82
C ILE A 211 0.71 10.70 5.40
N VAL A 212 1.56 11.67 5.10
CA VAL A 212 2.33 11.73 3.86
C VAL A 212 3.50 10.78 3.96
N LEU A 213 3.56 9.80 3.07
CA LEU A 213 4.70 8.90 2.98
C LEU A 213 5.68 9.44 1.94
N MET A 214 6.80 9.96 2.44
CA MET A 214 7.84 10.50 1.58
C MET A 214 8.60 9.36 0.87
N ARG A 215 9.11 9.57 -0.35
CA ARG A 215 9.21 10.85 -1.09
C ARG A 215 8.15 11.02 -2.18
N GLY A 216 7.45 9.95 -2.58
CA GLY A 216 6.48 9.97 -3.68
C GLY A 216 5.05 10.30 -3.25
N GLY A 217 4.71 10.13 -1.97
CA GLY A 217 3.33 10.22 -1.50
C GLY A 217 2.78 11.65 -1.37
N GLU A 218 3.61 12.69 -1.39
CA GLU A 218 3.16 14.08 -1.16
C GLU A 218 2.08 14.56 -2.13
N PRO A 219 2.22 14.45 -3.47
CA PRO A 219 1.16 14.83 -4.40
C PRO A 219 -0.14 14.05 -4.16
N MET A 220 -0.05 12.80 -3.68
CA MET A 220 -1.24 12.03 -3.35
C MET A 220 -1.87 12.46 -2.02
N ALA A 221 -1.07 12.63 -0.98
CA ALA A 221 -1.59 13.02 0.32
C ALA A 221 -2.24 14.41 0.29
N LEU A 222 -1.70 15.33 -0.52
CA LEU A 222 -2.32 16.63 -0.79
C LEU A 222 -3.71 16.48 -1.42
N GLY A 223 -3.86 15.64 -2.45
CA GLY A 223 -5.17 15.39 -3.06
C GLY A 223 -6.18 14.76 -2.08
N VAL A 224 -5.74 13.89 -1.18
CA VAL A 224 -6.61 13.39 -0.09
C VAL A 224 -7.00 14.51 0.88
N SER A 225 -6.06 15.39 1.25
CA SER A 225 -6.33 16.51 2.15
C SER A 225 -7.30 17.54 1.55
N GLU A 226 -7.31 17.70 0.22
CA GLU A 226 -8.30 18.55 -0.45
C GLU A 226 -9.73 17.98 -0.36
N VAL A 227 -9.87 16.65 -0.34
CA VAL A 227 -11.16 15.99 -0.16
C VAL A 227 -11.60 16.04 1.30
N PHE A 228 -10.68 15.77 2.22
CA PHE A 228 -10.91 15.79 3.67
C PHE A 228 -10.25 17.01 4.31
N ALA A 229 -10.75 18.20 3.96
CA ALA A 229 -10.16 19.50 4.29
C ALA A 229 -9.95 19.77 5.79
N ARG A 230 -10.66 19.07 6.68
CA ARG A 230 -10.54 19.22 8.13
C ARG A 230 -9.62 18.17 8.77
N ALA A 231 -9.19 17.17 8.01
CA ALA A 231 -8.22 16.19 8.48
C ALA A 231 -6.83 16.83 8.61
N MET A 232 -6.07 16.40 9.61
CA MET A 232 -4.72 16.90 9.85
C MET A 232 -3.75 16.24 8.87
N LEU A 233 -3.02 17.03 8.08
CA LEU A 233 -1.95 16.52 7.22
C LEU A 233 -0.61 16.49 7.97
N LEU A 234 -0.02 15.31 8.10
CA LEU A 234 1.24 15.08 8.80
C LEU A 234 2.30 14.56 7.83
N HIS A 235 3.42 15.27 7.74
CA HIS A 235 4.57 14.84 6.96
C HIS A 235 5.48 13.99 7.84
N ALA A 236 5.78 12.76 7.41
CA ALA A 236 6.74 11.89 8.07
C ALA A 236 7.70 11.33 7.02
N LYS A 237 8.99 11.50 7.25
CA LYS A 237 10.04 10.89 6.43
C LYS A 237 10.37 9.48 6.90
N GLN A 238 10.17 9.21 8.18
CA GLN A 238 10.44 7.94 8.83
C GLN A 238 9.37 7.68 9.90
N ALA A 239 9.15 6.41 10.25
CA ALA A 239 8.10 6.02 11.20
C ALA A 239 8.30 6.63 12.59
N GLU A 240 9.55 6.85 13.00
CA GLU A 240 9.95 7.39 14.29
C GLU A 240 9.54 8.87 14.45
N GLU A 241 9.37 9.59 13.34
CA GLU A 241 8.90 10.98 13.32
C GLU A 241 7.41 11.09 13.66
N ILE A 242 6.67 9.97 13.65
CA ILE A 242 5.26 9.93 14.06
C ILE A 242 5.19 9.73 15.56
N HIS A 243 5.40 10.83 16.26
CA HIS A 243 5.32 10.86 17.70
C HIS A 243 3.87 10.61 18.16
N GLY A 244 3.67 9.78 19.19
CA GLY A 244 2.34 9.49 19.76
C GLY A 244 1.53 10.73 20.14
N LYS A 245 2.19 11.85 20.47
CA LYS A 245 1.51 13.14 20.71
C LYS A 245 0.83 13.70 19.47
N ALA A 246 1.38 13.49 18.27
CA ALA A 246 0.80 13.98 17.03
C ALA A 246 -0.48 13.22 16.65
N LEU A 247 -0.59 11.95 17.04
CA LEU A 247 -1.78 11.11 16.83
C LEU A 247 -2.74 11.10 18.03
N ALA A 248 -2.40 11.77 19.13
CA ALA A 248 -3.24 11.82 20.31
C ALA A 248 -4.61 12.44 19.98
N GLY A 249 -5.68 11.74 20.35
CA GLY A 249 -7.06 12.16 20.07
C GLY A 249 -7.51 11.95 18.62
N LYS A 250 -6.68 11.36 17.76
CA LYS A 250 -7.09 10.96 16.41
C LYS A 250 -7.81 9.61 16.45
N LYS A 251 -8.96 9.54 15.76
CA LYS A 251 -9.79 8.34 15.64
C LYS A 251 -9.47 7.53 14.38
N THR A 252 -8.99 8.21 13.35
CA THR A 252 -8.73 7.63 12.03
C THR A 252 -7.37 8.09 11.53
N VAL A 253 -6.61 7.16 10.97
CA VAL A 253 -5.33 7.45 10.31
C VAL A 253 -5.44 6.97 8.86
N ILE A 254 -5.16 7.87 7.92
CA ILE A 254 -5.10 7.60 6.49
C ILE A 254 -3.64 7.72 6.06
N MET A 255 -3.07 6.66 5.52
CA MET A 255 -1.70 6.66 5.02
C MET A 255 -1.72 6.65 3.49
N VAL A 256 -0.92 7.50 2.86
CA VAL A 256 -0.99 7.72 1.40
C VAL A 256 0.37 7.58 0.76
N ASP A 257 0.45 6.76 -0.28
CA ASP A 257 1.63 6.54 -1.12
C ASP A 257 1.23 6.45 -2.60
N SER A 258 2.13 6.86 -3.50
CA SER A 258 1.89 7.01 -4.93
C SER A 258 2.56 5.99 -5.82
N VAL A 259 3.70 5.46 -5.38
CA VAL A 259 4.43 4.43 -6.10
C VAL A 259 5.01 3.44 -5.11
N SER A 260 4.52 2.22 -5.27
CA SER A 260 4.92 1.04 -4.57
C SER A 260 6.30 0.47 -4.94
N THR A 261 7.25 1.24 -5.48
CA THR A 261 8.53 0.68 -5.98
C THR A 261 9.73 1.65 -6.02
N LYS A 262 10.88 1.07 -5.62
CA LYS A 262 12.30 1.38 -5.90
C LYS A 262 12.80 2.82 -5.63
N PHE A 263 13.53 2.96 -4.52
CA PHE A 263 14.64 3.91 -4.47
C PHE A 263 15.77 3.41 -5.40
N PRO A 264 16.60 4.27 -5.99
CA PRO A 264 17.84 3.86 -6.66
C PRO A 264 18.93 3.43 -5.67
#